data_AF-A0A820EIG6-F1
#
_entry.id   AF-A0A820EIG6-F1
#
_cell.length_a   1.000
_cell.length_b   1.000
_cell.length_c   1.000
_cell.angle_alpha   90.00
_cell.angle_beta   90.00
_cell.angle_gamma   90.00
#
_symmetry.space_group_name_H-M   'P 1'
#
loop_
_entity.id
_entity.type
_entity.pdbx_description
1 polymer ?
#
loop_
_entity_poly.entity_id
_entity_poly.type
_entity_poly.pdbx_seq_one_letter_code
_entity_poly.pdbx_strand_id
1 'polypeptide(L)'
;YFSIDICCPNADTAIDIIKKSSLVDNGYKPLLISSINYFYNENEYGLSMMLLLPVFEHLLRKLFVNANHCPERLLTAESTTLFTTLDEILTCCLPDGSPNRLCEELGQGYMSLLGDLITFPEGVCLRSKLSHGEIDYDSLPQTIAHAQLSLLLTLLYRYNHNETNDYGQILLDYIKNHKVYYHPIAIAKNQIRECIEEFKQISECATLIEEEIPTTTNFPIKLIDFWRLFIPSDKLSLFSNISLETIDILINEENINLINRYCTCKLITTGYNEQSFITIIRQLSTHIRQILINIDTFIKTRGQAYHSKQLRANQRSNFERFINIYDNLRQLILFICHINSCILFALDYIRNIDLKYSSLLMK
;
A
#
# COMPACT_ATOMS: atom_id res chain seq x y z
N TYR A 1 1.09 1.48 16.12
CA TYR A 1 2.14 2.12 16.94
C TYR A 1 3.48 1.84 16.28
N PHE A 2 4.15 2.87 15.77
CA PHE A 2 5.48 2.77 15.17
C PHE A 2 6.50 2.36 16.24
N SER A 3 7.01 1.13 16.19
CA SER A 3 8.29 0.78 16.80
C SER A 3 9.35 0.82 15.69
N ILE A 4 9.67 2.03 15.23
CA ILE A 4 10.83 2.21 14.37
C ILE A 4 12.02 2.15 15.31
N ASP A 5 12.92 1.19 15.12
CA ASP A 5 14.21 1.20 15.80
C ASP A 5 14.93 2.50 15.40
N ILE A 6 15.08 3.39 16.38
CA ILE A 6 15.58 4.75 16.15
C ILE A 6 17.10 4.66 15.97
N CYS A 7 17.59 5.05 14.81
CA CYS A 7 19.01 5.26 14.58
C CYS A 7 19.26 6.71 14.16
N CYS A 8 19.26 7.61 15.13
CA CYS A 8 19.77 8.96 14.93
C CYS A 8 21.05 9.10 15.77
N PRO A 9 22.16 9.60 15.20
CA PRO A 9 23.36 9.85 15.97
C PRO A 9 23.14 11.04 16.94
N ASN A 10 24.14 11.44 17.70
CA ASN A 10 24.05 12.70 18.47
C ASN A 10 24.09 13.93 17.53
N ALA A 11 23.73 15.10 18.07
CA ALA A 11 23.67 16.35 17.32
C ALA A 11 24.98 16.70 16.60
N ASP A 12 26.13 16.56 17.28
CA ASP A 12 27.44 16.88 16.72
C ASP A 12 27.77 16.02 15.49
N THR A 13 27.48 14.72 15.57
CA THR A 13 27.68 13.78 14.46
C THR A 13 26.76 14.10 13.29
N ALA A 14 25.48 14.42 13.56
CA ALA A 14 24.54 14.81 12.51
C ALA A 14 25.01 16.10 11.79
N ILE A 15 25.47 17.10 12.55
CA ILE A 15 26.01 18.35 12.02
C ILE A 15 27.27 18.10 11.19
N ASP A 16 28.16 17.21 11.62
CA ASP A 16 29.37 16.84 10.88
C ASP A 16 29.03 16.21 9.52
N ILE A 17 28.09 15.27 9.49
CA ILE A 17 27.58 14.65 8.25
C ILE A 17 27.03 15.73 7.29
N ILE A 18 26.24 16.67 7.79
CA ILE A 18 25.67 17.76 6.99
C ILE A 18 26.77 18.68 6.45
N LYS A 19 27.74 19.07 7.28
CA LYS A 19 28.82 19.98 6.90
C LYS A 19 29.71 19.40 5.82
N LYS A 20 30.07 18.12 5.96
CA LYS A 20 30.90 17.38 5.01
C LYS A 20 30.18 17.04 3.70
N SER A 21 28.86 17.24 3.64
CA SER A 21 28.11 16.86 2.46
C SER A 21 28.40 17.70 1.22
N SER A 22 28.65 17.01 0.11
CA SER A 22 28.66 17.57 -1.25
C SER A 22 27.25 17.61 -1.86
N LEU A 23 26.36 16.71 -1.40
CA LEU A 23 24.97 16.68 -1.83
C LEU A 23 24.17 17.91 -1.35
N VAL A 24 24.48 18.44 -0.17
CA VAL A 24 23.85 19.66 0.38
C VAL A 24 24.58 20.91 -0.11
N ASP A 25 23.88 21.80 -0.81
CA ASP A 25 24.46 23.07 -1.24
C ASP A 25 24.79 23.96 -0.03
N ASN A 26 25.87 24.74 -0.09
CA ASN A 26 26.36 25.52 1.05
C ASN A 26 25.31 26.51 1.61
N GLY A 27 24.39 27.01 0.77
CA GLY A 27 23.29 27.86 1.21
C GLY A 27 22.24 27.16 2.07
N TYR A 28 22.07 25.84 1.93
CA TYR A 28 21.10 25.05 2.69
C TYR A 28 21.67 24.43 3.98
N LYS A 29 23.00 24.34 4.11
CA LYS A 29 23.65 23.80 5.31
C LYS A 29 23.23 24.52 6.60
N PRO A 30 23.15 25.86 6.67
CA PRO A 30 22.67 26.56 7.87
C PRO A 30 21.26 26.15 8.28
N LEU A 31 20.35 25.97 7.31
CA LEU A 31 18.96 25.56 7.60
C LEU A 31 18.89 24.16 8.21
N LEU A 32 19.65 23.21 7.67
CA LEU A 32 19.73 21.87 8.25
C LEU A 32 20.37 21.90 9.64
N ILE A 33 21.41 22.70 9.87
CA ILE A 33 22.01 22.83 11.21
C ILE A 33 21.00 23.42 12.22
N SER A 34 20.23 24.44 11.83
CA SER A 34 19.14 24.96 12.66
C SER A 34 18.07 23.89 12.92
N SER A 35 17.73 23.08 11.92
CA SER A 35 16.82 21.94 12.09
C SER A 35 17.33 20.92 13.12
N ILE A 36 18.64 20.61 13.13
CA ILE A 36 19.26 19.75 14.15
C ILE A 36 19.18 20.37 15.54
N ASN A 37 19.41 21.69 15.67
CA ASN A 37 19.32 22.36 16.97
C ASN A 37 17.90 22.30 17.56
N TYR A 38 16.88 22.59 16.75
CA TYR A 38 15.48 22.43 17.18
C TYR A 38 15.19 20.99 17.62
N PHE A 39 15.73 20.01 16.88
CA PHE A 39 15.51 18.60 17.15
C PHE A 39 16.10 18.12 18.48
N TYR A 40 17.39 18.37 18.71
CA TYR A 40 18.12 17.80 19.86
C TYR A 40 18.16 18.69 21.09
N ASN A 41 18.21 20.01 20.91
CA ASN A 41 18.42 20.94 22.03
C ASN A 41 17.09 21.47 22.57
N GLU A 42 16.11 21.69 21.68
CA GLU A 42 14.84 22.33 22.03
C GLU A 42 13.68 21.34 22.09
N ASN A 43 13.83 20.13 21.52
CA ASN A 43 12.77 19.13 21.34
C ASN A 43 11.57 19.63 20.51
N GLU A 44 11.81 20.63 19.67
CA GLU A 44 10.82 21.26 18.80
C GLU A 44 10.78 20.53 17.44
N TYR A 45 10.20 19.33 17.43
CA TYR A 45 10.23 18.44 16.26
C TYR A 45 9.48 19.02 15.05
N GLY A 46 8.37 19.72 15.27
CA GLY A 46 7.63 20.38 14.19
C GLY A 46 8.46 21.44 13.47
N LEU A 47 9.12 22.33 14.22
CA LEU A 47 10.01 23.36 13.67
C LEU A 47 11.22 22.73 12.97
N SER A 48 11.78 21.68 13.55
CA SER A 48 12.84 20.90 12.92
C SER A 48 12.42 20.37 11.54
N MET A 49 11.25 19.73 11.43
CA MET A 49 10.74 19.20 10.16
C MET A 49 10.40 20.29 9.16
N MET A 50 9.88 21.44 9.61
CA MET A 50 9.57 22.58 8.75
C MET A 50 10.81 23.08 7.98
N LEU A 51 11.97 23.09 8.62
CA LEU A 51 13.24 23.46 7.98
C LEU A 51 13.85 22.31 7.16
N LEU A 52 13.68 21.07 7.62
CA LEU A 52 14.28 19.88 7.01
C LEU A 52 13.62 19.49 5.69
N LEU A 53 12.28 19.44 5.65
CA LEU A 53 11.53 18.87 4.53
C LEU A 53 11.76 19.60 3.20
N PRO A 54 11.78 20.94 3.12
CA PRO A 54 12.05 21.63 1.86
C PRO A 54 13.45 21.34 1.32
N VAL A 55 14.45 21.29 2.20
CA VAL A 55 15.82 20.94 1.83
C VAL A 55 15.87 19.48 1.36
N PHE A 56 15.22 18.58 2.08
CA PHE A 56 15.14 17.16 1.72
C PHE A 56 14.52 16.94 0.33
N GLU A 57 13.40 17.60 0.02
CA GLU A 57 12.78 17.56 -1.31
C GLU A 57 13.75 18.03 -2.41
N HIS A 58 14.52 19.09 -2.15
CA HIS A 58 15.54 19.57 -3.08
C HIS A 58 16.67 18.55 -3.28
N LEU A 59 17.12 17.87 -2.23
CA LEU A 59 18.13 16.80 -2.35
C LEU A 59 17.61 15.63 -3.19
N LEU A 60 16.35 15.20 -2.97
CA LEU A 60 15.73 14.17 -3.80
C LEU A 60 15.62 14.61 -5.27
N ARG A 61 15.32 15.89 -5.53
CA ARG A 61 15.31 16.43 -6.91
C ARG A 61 16.68 16.36 -7.56
N LYS A 62 17.76 16.70 -6.83
CA LYS A 62 19.14 16.58 -7.33
C LYS A 62 19.47 15.13 -7.69
N LEU A 63 19.12 14.18 -6.82
CA LEU A 63 19.34 12.76 -7.08
C LEU A 63 18.53 12.28 -8.29
N PHE A 64 17.25 12.64 -8.37
CA PHE A 64 16.38 12.32 -9.50
C PHE A 64 16.95 12.80 -10.84
N VAL A 65 17.38 14.05 -10.88
CA VAL A 65 17.95 14.69 -12.07
C VAL A 65 19.22 13.99 -12.51
N ASN A 66 20.08 13.63 -11.55
CA ASN A 66 21.31 12.91 -11.83
C ASN A 66 21.04 11.48 -12.34
N ALA A 67 20.16 10.74 -11.66
CA ALA A 67 19.78 9.36 -11.99
C ALA A 67 19.20 9.24 -13.40
N ASN A 68 18.35 10.19 -13.79
CA ASN A 68 17.64 10.20 -15.06
C ASN A 68 18.32 11.04 -16.15
N HIS A 69 19.47 11.66 -15.86
CA HIS A 69 20.21 12.53 -16.78
C HIS A 69 19.39 13.68 -17.38
N CYS A 70 18.61 14.38 -16.55
CA CYS A 70 17.72 15.47 -16.95
C CYS A 70 18.03 16.80 -16.20
N PRO A 71 19.23 17.38 -16.38
CA PRO A 71 19.71 18.55 -15.63
C PRO A 71 18.76 19.76 -15.68
N GLU A 72 18.04 19.92 -16.80
CA GLU A 72 17.03 20.96 -17.00
C GLU A 72 15.91 20.90 -15.95
N ARG A 73 15.61 19.75 -15.36
CA ARG A 73 14.51 19.58 -14.39
C ARG A 73 14.85 20.02 -12.95
N LEU A 74 16.07 20.48 -12.69
CA LEU A 74 16.51 20.88 -11.35
C LEU A 74 15.92 22.22 -10.89
N LEU A 75 15.83 23.21 -11.79
CA LEU A 75 15.46 24.60 -11.46
C LEU A 75 14.26 25.12 -12.28
N THR A 76 13.68 24.31 -13.15
CA THR A 76 12.66 24.78 -14.09
C THR A 76 11.29 24.86 -13.44
N ALA A 77 10.87 26.09 -13.14
CA ALA A 77 9.48 26.52 -13.32
C ALA A 77 9.47 27.43 -14.55
N GLU A 78 9.48 26.84 -15.74
CA GLU A 78 9.34 27.60 -16.99
C GLU A 78 7.86 27.84 -17.26
N SER A 79 7.52 28.90 -18.00
CA SER A 79 6.12 29.22 -18.34
C SER A 79 5.39 28.10 -19.10
N THR A 80 6.14 27.17 -19.69
CA THR A 80 5.65 26.03 -20.48
C THR A 80 5.82 24.68 -19.79
N THR A 81 6.49 24.64 -18.64
CA THR A 81 7.01 23.39 -18.06
C THR A 81 6.77 23.43 -16.56
N LEU A 82 5.88 22.55 -16.08
CA LEU A 82 5.53 22.47 -14.66
C LEU A 82 6.78 22.13 -13.82
N PHE A 83 6.80 22.65 -12.60
CA PHE A 83 7.87 22.40 -11.65
C PHE A 83 7.95 20.92 -11.29
N THR A 84 9.16 20.36 -11.24
CA THR A 84 9.37 18.95 -10.87
C THR A 84 8.91 18.71 -9.43
N THR A 85 7.73 18.10 -9.28
CA THR A 85 7.08 17.83 -8.01
C THR A 85 7.67 16.61 -7.31
N LEU A 86 7.41 16.45 -6.01
CA LEU A 86 7.82 15.27 -5.25
C LEU A 86 7.17 13.99 -5.77
N ASP A 87 5.93 14.08 -6.26
CA ASP A 87 5.22 12.95 -6.88
C ASP A 87 5.89 12.54 -8.19
N GLU A 88 6.33 13.50 -9.01
CA GLU A 88 7.11 13.22 -10.22
C GLU A 88 8.50 12.65 -9.92
N ILE A 89 9.11 13.01 -8.79
CA ILE A 89 10.41 12.46 -8.39
C ILE A 89 10.28 10.98 -8.01
N LEU A 90 9.17 10.60 -7.39
CA LEU A 90 8.96 9.26 -6.81
C LEU A 90 8.10 8.32 -7.68
N THR A 91 7.62 8.76 -8.84
CA THR A 91 6.89 7.93 -9.81
C THR A 91 7.77 6.81 -10.39
N CYS A 92 7.15 5.71 -10.84
CA CYS A 92 7.87 4.59 -11.46
C CYS A 92 8.37 4.89 -12.89
N CYS A 93 7.68 5.75 -13.63
CA CYS A 93 7.98 6.08 -15.03
C CYS A 93 7.87 7.59 -15.28
N LEU A 94 8.76 8.11 -16.13
CA LEU A 94 8.75 9.50 -16.57
C LEU A 94 7.59 9.75 -17.56
N PRO A 95 7.24 11.02 -17.86
CA PRO A 95 6.13 11.35 -18.77
C PRO A 95 6.26 10.79 -20.20
N ASP A 96 7.49 10.50 -20.64
CA ASP A 96 7.77 9.89 -21.94
C ASP A 96 7.64 8.35 -21.92
N GLY A 97 7.26 7.76 -20.78
CA GLY A 97 7.13 6.33 -20.57
C GLY A 97 8.43 5.60 -20.23
N SER A 98 9.57 6.31 -20.18
CA SER A 98 10.84 5.72 -19.77
C SER A 98 10.85 5.42 -18.25
N PRO A 99 11.59 4.39 -17.79
CA PRO A 99 11.64 4.05 -16.38
C PRO A 99 12.37 5.12 -15.56
N ASN A 100 11.82 5.48 -14.40
CA ASN A 100 12.51 6.35 -13.44
C ASN A 100 13.65 5.58 -12.76
N ARG A 101 14.89 5.99 -13.03
CA ARG A 101 16.11 5.33 -12.54
C ARG A 101 16.42 5.62 -11.07
N LEU A 102 15.76 6.61 -10.46
CA LEU A 102 15.97 6.94 -9.05
C LEU A 102 15.63 5.76 -8.13
N CYS A 103 14.57 5.01 -8.46
CA CYS A 103 14.15 3.85 -7.69
C CYS A 103 15.25 2.77 -7.63
N GLU A 104 15.93 2.54 -8.75
CA GLU A 104 17.04 1.59 -8.84
C GLU A 104 18.29 2.13 -8.14
N GLU A 105 18.57 3.42 -8.30
CA GLU A 105 19.70 4.08 -7.64
C GLU A 105 19.57 4.03 -6.12
N LEU A 106 18.41 4.40 -5.56
CA LEU A 106 18.18 4.38 -4.13
C LEU A 106 18.01 2.95 -3.59
N GLY A 107 17.36 2.08 -4.33
CA GLY A 107 17.08 0.70 -3.90
C GLY A 107 15.92 0.59 -2.91
N GLN A 108 15.51 -0.65 -2.65
CA GLN A 108 14.23 -0.97 -2.01
C GLN A 108 14.06 -0.38 -0.60
N GLY A 109 15.10 -0.39 0.24
CA GLY A 109 15.00 0.09 1.63
C GLY A 109 14.63 1.58 1.70
N TYR A 110 15.29 2.41 0.89
CA TYR A 110 15.00 3.84 0.80
C TYR A 110 13.61 4.09 0.23
N MET A 111 13.25 3.41 -0.86
CA MET A 111 11.92 3.56 -1.47
C MET A 111 10.79 3.16 -0.51
N SER A 112 11.04 2.16 0.33
CA SER A 112 10.11 1.69 1.36
C SER A 112 9.88 2.74 2.45
N LEU A 113 10.97 3.30 2.98
CA LEU A 113 10.91 4.32 4.03
C LEU A 113 10.35 5.66 3.51
N LEU A 114 10.72 6.04 2.28
CA LEU A 114 10.12 7.18 1.57
C LEU A 114 8.61 7.00 1.39
N GLY A 115 8.18 5.81 0.96
CA GLY A 115 6.78 5.48 0.84
C GLY A 115 6.03 5.65 2.18
N ASP A 116 6.52 5.04 3.25
CA ASP A 116 5.87 5.09 4.56
C ASP A 116 5.80 6.52 5.14
N LEU A 117 6.84 7.34 4.95
CA LEU A 117 6.93 8.68 5.54
C LEU A 117 6.30 9.77 4.67
N ILE A 118 6.42 9.69 3.35
CA ILE A 118 6.13 10.80 2.43
C ILE A 118 4.94 10.50 1.52
N THR A 119 4.90 9.33 0.89
CA THR A 119 4.10 9.14 -0.34
C THR A 119 2.85 8.27 -0.15
N PHE A 120 2.89 7.23 0.68
CA PHE A 120 1.77 6.30 0.80
C PHE A 120 0.59 6.97 1.53
N PRO A 121 -0.63 6.99 0.96
CA PRO A 121 -1.78 7.70 1.53
C PRO A 121 -2.12 7.27 2.96
N GLU A 122 -1.96 5.99 3.29
CA GLU A 122 -2.19 5.43 4.62
C GLU A 122 -1.00 5.62 5.57
N GLY A 123 0.14 6.04 5.02
CA GLY A 123 1.36 6.30 5.76
C GLY A 123 1.30 7.59 6.56
N VAL A 124 2.47 8.04 6.99
CA VAL A 124 2.57 9.30 7.73
C VAL A 124 2.15 10.46 6.84
N CYS A 125 2.51 10.44 5.55
CA CYS A 125 2.34 11.56 4.63
C CYS A 125 2.86 12.87 5.23
N LEU A 126 3.99 12.81 5.94
CA LEU A 126 4.48 13.86 6.84
C LEU A 126 4.50 15.22 6.16
N ARG A 127 5.02 15.26 4.94
CA ARG A 127 5.08 16.45 4.09
C ARG A 127 3.69 17.06 3.86
N SER A 128 2.75 16.25 3.38
CA SER A 128 1.39 16.70 3.06
C SER A 128 0.68 17.19 4.32
N LYS A 129 0.66 16.36 5.37
CA LYS A 129 -0.07 16.65 6.61
C LYS A 129 0.46 17.88 7.35
N LEU A 130 1.79 18.07 7.41
CA LEU A 130 2.36 19.31 7.96
C LEU A 130 2.01 20.53 7.09
N SER A 131 2.09 20.42 5.76
CA SER A 131 1.79 21.55 4.87
C SER A 131 0.32 21.99 4.88
N HIS A 132 -0.60 21.05 5.16
CA HIS A 132 -2.03 21.31 5.29
C HIS A 132 -2.47 21.65 6.72
N GLY A 133 -1.55 21.62 7.70
CA GLY A 133 -1.88 21.84 9.11
C GLY A 133 -2.74 20.74 9.73
N GLU A 134 -2.72 19.52 9.17
CA GLU A 134 -3.43 18.35 9.72
C GLU A 134 -2.70 17.77 10.94
N ILE A 135 -1.38 18.00 11.04
CA ILE A 135 -0.58 17.70 12.21
C ILE A 135 -0.20 19.03 12.86
N ASP A 136 -0.53 19.17 14.14
CA ASP A 136 -0.08 20.29 14.95
C ASP A 136 1.43 20.17 15.21
N TYR A 137 2.16 21.26 14.95
CA TYR A 137 3.62 21.33 15.04
C TYR A 137 4.13 20.96 16.44
N ASP A 138 3.43 21.42 17.47
CA ASP A 138 3.78 21.22 18.87
C ASP A 138 3.54 19.77 19.33
N SER A 139 2.77 19.00 18.54
CA SER A 139 2.37 17.64 18.84
C SER A 139 3.04 16.57 17.96
N LEU A 140 3.96 16.97 17.08
CA LEU A 140 4.58 16.05 16.12
C LEU A 140 5.31 14.91 16.88
N PRO A 141 4.94 13.64 16.67
CA PRO A 141 5.56 12.53 17.37
C PRO A 141 7.07 12.44 17.11
N GLN A 142 7.84 12.38 18.20
CA GLN A 142 9.29 12.23 18.18
C GLN A 142 9.76 11.10 17.26
N THR A 143 9.07 9.96 17.27
CA THR A 143 9.41 8.77 16.46
C THR A 143 9.36 9.04 14.96
N ILE A 144 8.39 9.84 14.50
CA ILE A 144 8.24 10.22 13.09
C ILE A 144 9.36 11.17 12.69
N ALA A 145 9.65 12.17 13.53
CA ALA A 145 10.73 13.11 13.30
C ALA A 145 12.10 12.40 13.25
N HIS A 146 12.33 11.43 14.13
CA HIS A 146 13.53 10.58 14.10
C HIS A 146 13.64 9.79 12.80
N ALA A 147 12.57 9.13 12.35
CA ALA A 147 12.60 8.36 11.10
C ALA A 147 12.93 9.25 9.89
N GLN A 148 12.35 10.45 9.81
CA GLN A 148 12.63 11.42 8.75
C GLN A 148 14.08 11.93 8.81
N LEU A 149 14.59 12.21 10.02
CA LEU A 149 15.98 12.63 10.21
C LEU A 149 16.96 11.51 9.84
N SER A 150 16.71 10.28 10.29
CA SER A 150 17.49 9.08 9.91
C SER A 150 17.52 8.90 8.39
N LEU A 151 16.38 9.08 7.70
CA LEU A 151 16.31 9.00 6.24
C LEU A 151 17.23 10.04 5.57
N LEU A 152 17.17 11.30 6.00
CA LEU A 152 18.08 12.35 5.51
C LEU A 152 19.55 11.98 5.76
N LEU A 153 19.90 11.67 7.01
CA LEU A 153 21.29 11.43 7.39
C LEU A 153 21.88 10.21 6.69
N THR A 154 21.08 9.14 6.49
CA THR A 154 21.55 7.96 5.75
C THR A 154 21.81 8.29 4.27
N LEU A 155 20.94 9.09 3.63
CA LEU A 155 21.17 9.57 2.27
C LEU A 155 22.45 10.41 2.20
N LEU A 156 22.63 11.38 3.10
CA LEU A 156 23.85 12.18 3.13
C LEU A 156 25.08 11.29 3.33
N TYR A 157 25.03 10.37 4.28
CA TYR A 157 26.14 9.46 4.54
C TYR A 157 26.50 8.64 3.30
N ARG A 158 25.52 8.02 2.64
CA ARG A 158 25.68 7.21 1.43
C ARG A 158 26.40 7.95 0.30
N TYR A 159 26.13 9.24 0.10
CA TYR A 159 26.66 10.00 -1.02
C TYR A 159 27.91 10.84 -0.70
N ASN A 160 28.38 10.85 0.56
CA ASN A 160 29.56 11.63 0.96
C ASN A 160 30.72 10.80 1.54
N HIS A 161 30.47 9.64 2.14
CA HIS A 161 31.50 8.92 2.89
C HIS A 161 32.10 7.76 2.10
N ASN A 162 33.38 7.90 1.73
CA ASN A 162 34.23 6.79 1.29
C ASN A 162 34.83 6.01 2.48
N GLU A 163 34.73 6.55 3.71
CA GLU A 163 35.25 5.94 4.93
C GLU A 163 34.09 5.45 5.80
N THR A 164 34.06 4.14 6.05
CA THR A 164 33.11 3.50 6.95
C THR A 164 33.41 3.88 8.40
N ASN A 165 32.54 4.67 9.02
CA ASN A 165 32.47 4.78 10.48
C ASN A 165 31.31 3.91 11.03
N ASP A 166 31.41 3.50 12.29
CA ASP A 166 30.44 2.55 12.89
C ASP A 166 29.00 3.06 12.79
N TYR A 167 28.77 4.36 12.99
CA TYR A 167 27.43 4.95 12.92
C TYR A 167 26.81 4.94 11.53
N GLY A 168 27.61 5.21 10.50
CA GLY A 168 27.16 5.15 9.12
C GLY A 168 26.75 3.74 8.71
N GLN A 169 27.43 2.72 9.21
CA GLN A 169 27.03 1.33 8.99
C GLN A 169 25.69 1.02 9.66
N ILE A 170 25.47 1.49 10.90
CA ILE A 170 24.17 1.32 11.59
C ILE A 170 23.04 2.00 10.80
N LEU A 171 23.26 3.21 10.28
CA LEU A 171 22.29 3.93 9.45
C LEU A 171 21.96 3.16 8.15
N LEU A 172 22.99 2.61 7.48
CA LEU A 172 22.79 1.82 6.26
C LEU A 172 22.06 0.50 6.55
N ASP A 173 22.40 -0.17 7.65
CA ASP A 173 21.74 -1.40 8.08
C ASP A 173 20.29 -1.16 8.49
N TYR A 174 19.98 -0.02 9.11
CA TYR A 174 18.63 0.42 9.42
C TYR A 174 17.76 0.50 8.15
N ILE A 175 18.23 1.21 7.11
CA ILE A 175 17.47 1.33 5.86
C ILE A 175 17.38 0.00 5.12
N LYS A 176 18.46 -0.79 5.09
CA LYS A 176 18.48 -2.10 4.43
C LYS A 176 17.46 -3.06 5.04
N ASN A 177 17.24 -2.97 6.35
CA ASN A 177 16.33 -3.84 7.09
C ASN A 177 14.95 -3.22 7.34
N HIS A 178 14.68 -2.01 6.81
CA HIS A 178 13.39 -1.35 6.97
C HIS A 178 12.26 -2.22 6.40
N LYS A 179 11.24 -2.45 7.24
CA LYS A 179 10.03 -3.17 6.84
C LYS A 179 9.01 -2.15 6.35
N VAL A 180 8.44 -2.36 5.17
CA VAL A 180 7.36 -1.50 4.68
C VAL A 180 6.11 -1.74 5.52
N TYR A 181 5.50 -0.68 6.07
CA TYR A 181 4.31 -0.78 6.91
C TYR A 181 3.02 -0.37 6.20
N TYR A 182 3.09 0.63 5.31
CA TYR A 182 1.90 1.30 4.76
C TYR A 182 1.70 1.10 3.27
N HIS A 183 2.33 0.09 2.68
CA HIS A 183 2.22 -0.11 1.25
C HIS A 183 0.77 -0.39 0.82
N PRO A 184 0.21 0.36 -0.14
CA PRO A 184 -1.20 0.25 -0.51
C PRO A 184 -1.60 -1.16 -0.98
N ILE A 185 -0.75 -1.83 -1.77
CA ILE A 185 -0.98 -3.24 -2.19
C ILE A 185 -0.97 -4.20 -1.00
N ALA A 186 -0.07 -4.02 -0.03
CA ALA A 186 -0.01 -4.91 1.15
C ALA A 186 -1.26 -4.75 2.02
N ILE A 187 -1.71 -3.50 2.19
CA ILE A 187 -2.96 -3.20 2.90
C ILE A 187 -4.16 -3.83 2.18
N ALA A 188 -4.26 -3.66 0.85
CA ALA A 188 -5.35 -4.26 0.06
C ALA A 188 -5.35 -5.80 0.16
N LYS A 189 -4.18 -6.44 0.07
CA LYS A 189 -4.02 -7.88 0.27
C LYS A 189 -4.49 -8.32 1.65
N ASN A 190 -4.16 -7.56 2.70
CA ASN A 190 -4.60 -7.84 4.06
C ASN A 190 -6.12 -7.69 4.20
N GLN A 191 -6.72 -6.65 3.62
CA GLN A 191 -8.18 -6.46 3.65
C GLN A 191 -8.93 -7.61 2.95
N ILE A 192 -8.43 -8.11 1.82
CA ILE A 192 -9.02 -9.30 1.18
C ILE A 192 -8.88 -10.52 2.09
N ARG A 193 -7.74 -10.72 2.75
CA ARG A 193 -7.55 -11.82 3.71
C ARG A 193 -8.55 -11.75 4.85
N GLU A 194 -8.74 -10.57 5.44
CA GLU A 194 -9.75 -10.35 6.49
C GLU A 194 -11.16 -10.69 5.99
N CYS A 195 -11.51 -10.33 4.74
CA CYS A 195 -12.80 -10.71 4.15
C CYS A 195 -12.95 -12.24 4.06
N ILE A 196 -11.89 -12.95 3.69
CA ILE A 196 -11.89 -14.42 3.60
C ILE A 196 -12.01 -15.06 4.99
N GLU A 197 -11.34 -14.50 6.00
CA GLU A 197 -11.45 -14.96 7.37
C GLU A 197 -12.87 -14.78 7.93
N GLU A 198 -13.48 -13.61 7.72
CA GLU A 198 -14.89 -13.38 8.11
C GLU A 198 -15.84 -14.29 7.32
N PHE A 199 -15.60 -14.50 6.02
CA PHE A 199 -16.39 -15.41 5.20
C PHE A 199 -16.40 -16.84 5.77
N LYS A 200 -15.24 -17.36 6.19
CA LYS A 200 -15.14 -18.71 6.78
C LYS A 200 -15.99 -18.83 8.05
N GLN A 201 -15.93 -17.84 8.94
CA GLN A 201 -16.68 -17.85 10.19
C GLN A 201 -18.20 -17.89 9.98
N ILE A 202 -18.70 -17.13 9.00
CA ILE A 202 -20.14 -17.09 8.69
C ILE A 202 -20.58 -18.40 8.06
N SER A 203 -19.77 -18.96 7.14
CA SER A 203 -20.06 -20.22 6.48
C SER A 203 -20.34 -21.34 7.49
N GLU A 204 -19.51 -21.46 8.52
CA GLU A 204 -19.68 -22.46 9.58
C GLU A 204 -20.99 -22.26 10.37
N CYS A 205 -21.39 -21.01 10.61
CA CYS A 205 -22.65 -20.70 11.31
C CYS A 205 -23.88 -21.00 10.44
N ALA A 206 -23.79 -20.78 9.13
CA ALA A 206 -24.90 -20.93 8.20
C ALA A 206 -25.17 -22.39 7.82
N THR A 207 -24.13 -23.23 7.69
CA THR A 207 -24.28 -24.67 7.41
C THR A 207 -25.14 -25.38 8.44
N LEU A 208 -25.07 -24.96 9.71
CA LEU A 208 -25.93 -25.50 10.79
C LEU A 208 -27.42 -25.22 10.58
N ILE A 209 -27.77 -24.20 9.79
CA ILE A 209 -29.14 -23.77 9.51
C ILE A 209 -29.63 -24.32 8.16
N GLU A 210 -28.73 -24.45 7.18
CA GLU A 210 -29.01 -25.03 5.86
C GLU A 210 -29.38 -26.52 5.93
N GLU A 211 -28.83 -27.28 6.89
CA GLU A 211 -29.25 -28.68 7.12
C GLU A 211 -30.76 -28.82 7.40
N GLU A 212 -31.42 -27.74 7.88
CA GLU A 212 -32.87 -27.72 8.11
C GLU A 212 -33.69 -27.21 6.91
N ILE A 213 -33.07 -26.51 5.94
CA ILE A 213 -33.75 -25.83 4.83
C ILE A 213 -32.99 -26.13 3.52
N PRO A 214 -33.55 -26.95 2.59
CA PRO A 214 -32.86 -27.29 1.35
C PRO A 214 -32.65 -26.05 0.48
N THR A 215 -31.38 -25.71 0.21
CA THR A 215 -31.00 -24.60 -0.68
C THR A 215 -31.04 -25.03 -2.13
N THR A 216 -31.27 -24.06 -3.03
CA THR A 216 -31.16 -24.27 -4.49
C THR A 216 -30.05 -23.37 -5.02
N THR A 217 -28.92 -23.97 -5.34
CA THR A 217 -27.80 -23.28 -5.97
C THR A 217 -28.02 -23.22 -7.48
N ASN A 218 -28.17 -22.00 -8.00
CA ASN A 218 -28.23 -21.73 -9.44
C ASN A 218 -27.48 -20.42 -9.67
N PHE A 219 -26.16 -20.48 -9.56
CA PHE A 219 -25.30 -19.34 -9.85
C PHE A 219 -24.69 -19.52 -11.24
N PRO A 220 -25.15 -18.77 -12.26
CA PRO A 220 -24.62 -18.90 -13.60
C PRO A 220 -23.30 -18.14 -13.70
N ILE A 221 -22.17 -18.83 -13.64
CA ILE A 221 -20.87 -18.23 -14.00
C ILE A 221 -20.34 -18.84 -15.29
N LYS A 222 -20.43 -18.08 -16.38
CA LYS A 222 -19.52 -18.22 -17.53
C LYS A 222 -18.57 -17.03 -17.54
N LEU A 223 -17.44 -17.14 -16.84
CA LEU A 223 -16.44 -16.05 -16.69
C LEU A 223 -15.01 -16.45 -17.10
N ILE A 224 -14.81 -17.65 -17.65
CA ILE A 224 -13.51 -18.15 -18.11
C ILE A 224 -12.82 -17.17 -19.08
N ASP A 225 -13.61 -16.40 -19.84
CA ASP A 225 -13.08 -15.44 -20.82
C ASP A 225 -12.58 -14.13 -20.19
N PHE A 226 -13.12 -13.71 -19.03
CA PHE A 226 -12.70 -12.46 -18.37
C PHE A 226 -11.28 -12.57 -17.80
N TRP A 227 -10.92 -13.77 -17.30
CA TRP A 227 -9.60 -14.08 -16.74
C TRP A 227 -8.47 -14.03 -17.77
N ARG A 228 -8.76 -14.48 -19.00
CA ARG A 228 -7.79 -14.50 -20.11
C ARG A 228 -7.41 -13.10 -20.59
N LEU A 229 -8.18 -12.06 -20.25
CA LEU A 229 -7.88 -10.67 -20.62
C LEU A 229 -6.78 -10.03 -19.76
N PHE A 230 -6.54 -10.53 -18.53
CA PHE A 230 -5.64 -9.90 -17.56
C PHE A 230 -4.28 -10.59 -17.41
N ILE A 231 -4.12 -11.78 -17.99
CA ILE A 231 -2.87 -12.54 -17.91
C ILE A 231 -2.18 -12.46 -19.27
N PRO A 232 -0.98 -11.85 -19.36
CA PRO A 232 -0.16 -11.89 -20.56
C PRO A 232 0.05 -13.35 -21.01
N SER A 233 -0.12 -13.61 -22.31
CA SER A 233 -0.12 -14.99 -22.85
C SER A 233 1.18 -15.77 -22.58
N ASP A 234 2.29 -15.06 -22.39
CA ASP A 234 3.61 -15.58 -22.01
C ASP A 234 3.74 -15.94 -20.51
N LYS A 235 2.78 -15.53 -19.68
CA LYS A 235 2.72 -15.80 -18.24
C LYS A 235 1.60 -16.78 -17.85
N LEU A 236 0.77 -17.22 -18.80
CA LEU A 236 -0.27 -18.25 -18.60
C LEU A 236 0.25 -19.54 -17.96
N SER A 237 1.53 -19.88 -18.16
CA SER A 237 2.17 -21.05 -17.53
C SER A 237 2.33 -20.92 -16.01
N LEU A 238 2.33 -19.72 -15.44
CA LEU A 238 2.25 -19.52 -13.98
C LEU A 238 0.87 -19.86 -13.43
N PHE A 239 -0.14 -19.91 -14.29
CA PHE A 239 -1.54 -20.17 -13.99
C PHE A 239 -2.02 -21.52 -14.55
N SER A 240 -1.14 -22.33 -15.14
CA SER A 240 -1.48 -23.60 -15.81
C SER A 240 -1.99 -24.69 -14.88
N ASN A 241 -1.85 -24.52 -13.57
CA ASN A 241 -2.40 -25.44 -12.56
C ASN A 241 -3.83 -25.08 -12.15
N ILE A 242 -4.38 -23.96 -12.64
CA ILE A 242 -5.78 -23.61 -12.45
C ILE A 242 -6.55 -24.33 -13.55
N SER A 243 -7.20 -25.43 -13.19
CA SER A 243 -8.19 -26.08 -14.04
C SER A 243 -9.30 -25.07 -14.36
N LEU A 244 -9.27 -24.51 -15.56
CA LEU A 244 -10.28 -23.56 -16.07
C LEU A 244 -11.66 -24.22 -16.26
N GLU A 245 -11.73 -25.55 -16.21
CA GLU A 245 -12.98 -26.31 -16.27
C GLU A 245 -13.68 -26.41 -14.90
N THR A 246 -13.09 -25.90 -13.82
CA THR A 246 -13.59 -26.10 -12.43
C THR A 246 -13.95 -24.80 -11.70
N ILE A 247 -14.56 -23.82 -12.40
CA ILE A 247 -15.34 -22.76 -11.72
C ILE A 247 -16.73 -23.30 -11.31
N ASP A 248 -16.90 -24.62 -11.20
CA ASP A 248 -18.20 -25.21 -10.87
C ASP A 248 -18.56 -25.16 -9.37
N ILE A 249 -17.67 -24.71 -8.49
CA ILE A 249 -18.02 -24.13 -7.18
C ILE A 249 -16.82 -23.27 -6.73
N LEU A 250 -16.97 -21.94 -6.66
CA LEU A 250 -15.93 -21.05 -6.10
C LEU A 250 -15.66 -21.33 -4.61
N ILE A 251 -16.61 -21.98 -3.92
CA ILE A 251 -16.53 -22.43 -2.53
C ILE A 251 -15.74 -23.75 -2.45
N ASN A 252 -14.45 -23.72 -2.79
CA ASN A 252 -13.55 -24.85 -2.51
C ASN A 252 -12.30 -24.31 -1.79
N GLU A 253 -11.77 -25.10 -0.85
CA GLU A 253 -10.58 -24.74 -0.06
C GLU A 253 -9.38 -24.39 -0.97
N GLU A 254 -9.27 -25.01 -2.14
CA GLU A 254 -8.24 -24.72 -3.14
C GLU A 254 -8.27 -23.26 -3.62
N ASN A 255 -9.44 -22.70 -3.88
CA ASN A 255 -9.59 -21.30 -4.32
C ASN A 255 -9.25 -20.31 -3.20
N ILE A 256 -9.64 -20.63 -1.97
CA ILE A 256 -9.29 -19.85 -0.78
C ILE A 256 -7.77 -19.86 -0.55
N ASN A 257 -7.13 -21.02 -0.73
CA ASN A 257 -5.68 -21.17 -0.63
C ASN A 257 -4.95 -20.40 -1.73
N LEU A 258 -5.52 -20.34 -2.94
CA LEU A 258 -4.97 -19.57 -4.04
C LEU A 258 -5.02 -18.05 -3.77
N ILE A 259 -6.14 -17.53 -3.26
CA ILE A 259 -6.29 -16.15 -2.81
C ILE A 259 -5.21 -15.81 -1.76
N ASN A 260 -5.03 -16.68 -0.76
CA ASN A 260 -4.02 -16.48 0.27
C ASN A 260 -2.60 -16.48 -0.30
N ARG A 261 -2.32 -17.35 -1.28
CA ARG A 261 -1.03 -17.38 -1.98
C ARG A 261 -0.74 -16.08 -2.71
N TYR A 262 -1.72 -15.51 -3.42
CA TYR A 262 -1.55 -14.22 -4.11
C TYR A 262 -1.34 -13.06 -3.14
N CYS A 263 -2.00 -13.10 -1.99
CA CYS A 263 -1.85 -12.09 -0.95
C CYS A 263 -0.53 -12.18 -0.16
N THR A 264 0.40 -13.08 -0.49
CA THR A 264 1.72 -13.22 0.18
C THR A 264 2.92 -12.81 -0.68
N CYS A 265 2.73 -12.45 -1.96
CA CYS A 265 3.81 -12.05 -2.86
C CYS A 265 4.49 -10.71 -2.48
N LYS A 266 5.81 -10.61 -2.76
CA LYS A 266 6.71 -9.51 -2.38
C LYS A 266 6.52 -8.26 -3.25
N LEU A 267 6.43 -7.11 -2.57
CA LEU A 267 6.19 -5.77 -3.10
C LEU A 267 7.34 -5.21 -3.94
N ILE A 268 6.97 -4.58 -5.05
CA ILE A 268 7.84 -3.73 -5.87
C ILE A 268 7.00 -2.50 -6.24
N THR A 269 7.27 -1.38 -5.56
CA THR A 269 6.92 0.02 -5.92
C THR A 269 5.60 0.30 -6.64
N THR A 270 4.73 1.12 -6.03
CA THR A 270 3.50 1.57 -6.71
C THR A 270 3.75 2.67 -7.74
N GLY A 271 3.16 2.52 -8.92
CA GLY A 271 2.99 3.62 -9.89
C GLY A 271 1.72 4.44 -9.63
N TYR A 272 1.65 5.68 -10.11
CA TYR A 272 0.48 6.56 -9.93
C TYR A 272 -0.83 5.96 -10.51
N ASN A 273 -0.73 5.27 -11.66
CA ASN A 273 -1.87 4.61 -12.31
C ASN A 273 -2.41 3.42 -11.50
N GLU A 274 -1.65 2.89 -10.54
CA GLU A 274 -2.06 1.75 -9.72
C GLU A 274 -2.88 2.20 -8.50
N GLN A 275 -2.73 3.45 -8.06
CA GLN A 275 -3.40 3.97 -6.88
C GLN A 275 -4.93 4.02 -7.03
N SER A 276 -5.46 4.36 -8.21
CA SER A 276 -6.90 4.33 -8.47
C SER A 276 -7.47 2.92 -8.39
N PHE A 277 -6.77 1.92 -8.97
CA PHE A 277 -7.17 0.52 -8.88
C PHE A 277 -7.13 -0.01 -7.46
N ILE A 278 -6.03 0.28 -6.75
CA ILE A 278 -5.89 -0.12 -5.35
C ILE A 278 -7.00 0.52 -4.51
N THR A 279 -7.34 1.78 -4.74
CA THR A 279 -8.44 2.46 -4.04
C THR A 279 -9.77 1.74 -4.25
N ILE A 280 -10.10 1.40 -5.50
CA ILE A 280 -11.33 0.66 -5.83
C ILE A 280 -11.34 -0.71 -5.15
N ILE A 281 -10.24 -1.47 -5.25
CA ILE A 281 -10.12 -2.78 -4.61
C ILE A 281 -10.35 -2.68 -3.10
N ARG A 282 -9.76 -1.68 -2.45
CA ARG A 282 -9.90 -1.45 -1.01
C ARG A 282 -11.32 -1.05 -0.61
N GLN A 283 -11.98 -0.21 -1.41
CA GLN A 283 -13.39 0.13 -1.20
C GLN A 283 -14.28 -1.11 -1.35
N LEU A 284 -14.06 -1.93 -2.37
CA LEU A 284 -14.77 -3.19 -2.57
C LEU A 284 -14.55 -4.14 -1.40
N SER A 285 -13.31 -4.34 -0.95
CA SER A 285 -13.01 -5.16 0.23
C SER A 285 -13.71 -4.63 1.48
N THR A 286 -13.74 -3.32 1.70
CA THR A 286 -14.44 -2.71 2.84
C THR A 286 -15.95 -2.96 2.79
N HIS A 287 -16.57 -2.79 1.61
CA HIS A 287 -17.99 -3.08 1.43
C HIS A 287 -18.32 -4.57 1.58
N ILE A 288 -17.49 -5.46 1.03
CA ILE A 288 -17.64 -6.91 1.18
C ILE A 288 -17.58 -7.28 2.66
N ARG A 289 -16.59 -6.78 3.38
CA ARG A 289 -16.45 -7.00 4.82
C ARG A 289 -17.69 -6.54 5.59
N GLN A 290 -18.19 -5.34 5.30
CA GLN A 290 -19.41 -4.85 5.94
C GLN A 290 -20.63 -5.72 5.60
N ILE A 291 -20.75 -6.19 4.36
CA ILE A 291 -21.81 -7.13 3.94
C ILE A 291 -21.68 -8.44 4.73
N LEU A 292 -20.47 -8.99 4.87
CA LEU A 292 -20.21 -10.19 5.66
C LEU A 292 -20.62 -9.99 7.13
N ILE A 293 -20.18 -8.93 7.79
CA ILE A 293 -20.58 -8.61 9.17
C ILE A 293 -22.11 -8.50 9.30
N ASN A 294 -22.78 -7.85 8.34
CA ASN A 294 -24.23 -7.70 8.34
C ASN A 294 -24.93 -9.06 8.17
N ILE A 295 -24.42 -9.91 7.28
CA ILE A 295 -24.92 -11.28 7.08
C ILE A 295 -24.72 -12.11 8.35
N ASP A 296 -23.53 -12.08 8.94
CA ASP A 296 -23.21 -12.79 10.18
C ASP A 296 -24.21 -12.42 11.29
N THR A 297 -24.37 -11.12 11.50
CA THR A 297 -25.28 -10.57 12.51
C THR A 297 -26.72 -10.98 12.22
N PHE A 298 -27.14 -10.94 10.95
CA PHE A 298 -28.48 -11.35 10.54
C PHE A 298 -28.72 -12.85 10.77
N ILE A 299 -27.78 -13.70 10.37
CA ILE A 299 -27.86 -15.16 10.53
C ILE A 299 -27.88 -15.51 12.02
N LYS A 300 -27.00 -14.94 12.84
CA LYS A 300 -26.96 -15.20 14.29
C LYS A 300 -28.26 -14.79 14.98
N THR A 301 -28.72 -13.56 14.74
CA THR A 301 -29.92 -13.03 15.41
C THR A 301 -31.22 -13.70 14.92
N ARG A 302 -31.37 -13.89 13.61
CA ARG A 302 -32.59 -14.49 13.03
C ARG A 302 -32.59 -16.00 13.12
N GLY A 303 -31.44 -16.66 13.00
CA GLY A 303 -31.31 -18.10 13.20
C GLY A 303 -31.69 -18.53 14.61
N GLN A 304 -31.18 -17.84 15.64
CA GLN A 304 -31.58 -18.09 17.03
C GLN A 304 -33.09 -17.89 17.25
N ALA A 305 -33.66 -16.82 16.70
CA ALA A 305 -35.10 -16.56 16.79
C ALA A 305 -35.94 -17.59 15.99
N TYR A 306 -35.39 -18.13 14.90
CA TYR A 306 -36.01 -19.17 14.08
C TYR A 306 -36.07 -20.49 14.85
N HIS A 307 -34.96 -20.97 15.41
CA HIS A 307 -34.92 -22.21 16.21
C HIS A 307 -35.78 -22.12 17.47
N SER A 308 -35.78 -20.97 18.14
CA SER A 308 -36.63 -20.73 19.33
C SER A 308 -38.11 -20.51 19.00
N LYS A 309 -38.51 -20.58 17.70
CA LYS A 309 -39.88 -20.36 17.19
C LYS A 309 -40.48 -19.00 17.59
N GLN A 310 -39.63 -17.99 17.75
CA GLN A 310 -40.03 -16.63 18.15
C GLN A 310 -40.31 -15.70 16.95
N LEU A 311 -40.05 -16.15 15.71
CA LEU A 311 -40.29 -15.37 14.51
C LEU A 311 -41.77 -15.38 14.10
N ARG A 312 -42.28 -14.20 13.71
CA ARG A 312 -43.60 -14.06 13.06
C ARG A 312 -43.58 -14.64 11.64
N ALA A 313 -44.74 -15.06 11.11
CA ALA A 313 -44.85 -15.70 9.80
C ALA A 313 -44.10 -14.98 8.66
N ASN A 314 -44.25 -13.66 8.54
CA ASN A 314 -43.54 -12.87 7.53
C ASN A 314 -42.02 -12.84 7.74
N GLN A 315 -41.57 -12.80 8.99
CA GLN A 315 -40.13 -12.80 9.33
C GLN A 315 -39.51 -14.17 9.05
N ARG A 316 -40.27 -15.24 9.30
CA ARG A 316 -39.88 -16.61 8.96
C ARG A 316 -39.72 -16.80 7.45
N SER A 317 -40.72 -16.38 6.67
CA SER A 317 -40.66 -16.46 5.20
C SER A 317 -39.49 -15.65 4.63
N ASN A 318 -39.21 -14.46 5.17
CA ASN A 318 -38.05 -13.67 4.75
C ASN A 318 -36.71 -14.34 5.08
N PHE A 319 -36.61 -15.00 6.24
CA PHE A 319 -35.42 -15.73 6.64
C PHE A 319 -35.18 -16.96 5.74
N GLU A 320 -36.21 -17.76 5.49
CA GLU A 320 -36.15 -18.92 4.57
C GLU A 320 -35.76 -18.48 3.15
N ARG A 321 -36.32 -17.36 2.65
CA ARG A 321 -35.90 -16.77 1.36
C ARG A 321 -34.43 -16.34 1.36
N PHE A 322 -33.95 -15.77 2.46
CA PHE A 322 -32.55 -15.38 2.58
C PHE A 322 -31.63 -16.60 2.53
N ILE A 323 -31.93 -17.66 3.29
CA ILE A 323 -31.15 -18.91 3.27
C ILE A 323 -31.12 -19.51 1.86
N ASN A 324 -32.26 -19.49 1.13
CA ASN A 324 -32.31 -19.98 -0.25
C ASN A 324 -31.39 -19.23 -1.23
N ILE A 325 -31.10 -17.94 -1.00
CA ILE A 325 -30.20 -17.15 -1.86
C ILE A 325 -28.78 -17.03 -1.30
N TYR A 326 -28.55 -17.50 -0.08
CA TYR A 326 -27.31 -17.27 0.65
C TYR A 326 -26.11 -17.94 -0.02
N ASP A 327 -26.26 -19.15 -0.56
CA ASP A 327 -25.18 -19.80 -1.33
C ASP A 327 -24.78 -19.01 -2.58
N ASN A 328 -25.75 -18.43 -3.30
CA ASN A 328 -25.44 -17.58 -4.46
C ASN A 328 -24.68 -16.31 -4.03
N LEU A 329 -25.04 -15.74 -2.88
CA LEU A 329 -24.34 -14.58 -2.32
C LEU A 329 -22.92 -14.94 -1.88
N ARG A 330 -22.72 -16.13 -1.30
CA ARG A 330 -21.39 -16.64 -0.95
C ARG A 330 -20.49 -16.79 -2.17
N GLN A 331 -21.02 -17.38 -3.24
CA GLN A 331 -20.28 -17.54 -4.49
C GLN A 331 -19.89 -16.18 -5.09
N LEU A 332 -20.79 -15.20 -5.08
CA LEU A 332 -20.50 -13.84 -5.55
C LEU A 332 -19.40 -13.17 -4.71
N ILE A 333 -19.43 -13.30 -3.38
CA ILE A 333 -18.41 -12.70 -2.51
C ILE A 333 -17.03 -13.31 -2.78
N LEU A 334 -16.94 -14.64 -2.83
CA LEU A 334 -15.69 -15.32 -3.16
C LEU A 334 -15.19 -14.97 -4.55
N PHE A 335 -16.09 -14.83 -5.52
CA PHE A 335 -15.77 -14.41 -6.87
C PHE A 335 -15.07 -13.04 -6.89
N ILE A 336 -15.63 -12.05 -6.19
CA ILE A 336 -15.07 -10.70 -6.14
C ILE A 336 -13.71 -10.71 -5.43
N CYS A 337 -13.60 -11.43 -4.29
CA CYS A 337 -12.32 -11.59 -3.60
C CYS A 337 -11.25 -12.23 -4.52
N HIS A 338 -11.63 -13.25 -5.28
CA HIS A 338 -10.76 -13.93 -6.22
C HIS A 338 -10.26 -13.01 -7.33
N ILE A 339 -11.15 -12.27 -7.99
CA ILE A 339 -10.77 -11.26 -9.00
C ILE A 339 -9.80 -10.25 -8.39
N ASN A 340 -10.14 -9.67 -7.23
CA ASN A 340 -9.33 -8.65 -6.60
C ASN A 340 -7.93 -9.17 -6.25
N SER A 341 -7.82 -10.39 -5.71
CA SER A 341 -6.52 -11.01 -5.45
C SER A 341 -5.68 -11.20 -6.71
N CYS A 342 -6.32 -11.53 -7.83
CA CYS A 342 -5.62 -11.73 -9.09
C CYS A 342 -5.23 -10.43 -9.77
N ILE A 343 -6.03 -9.37 -9.64
CA ILE A 343 -5.61 -8.02 -10.06
C ILE A 343 -4.40 -7.57 -9.22
N LEU A 344 -4.42 -7.75 -7.89
CA LEU A 344 -3.27 -7.42 -7.04
C LEU A 344 -2.03 -8.27 -7.37
N PHE A 345 -2.22 -9.55 -7.71
CA PHE A 345 -1.14 -10.39 -8.19
C PHE A 345 -0.62 -9.93 -9.56
N ALA A 346 -1.49 -9.55 -10.48
CA ALA A 346 -1.07 -9.01 -11.77
C ALA A 346 -0.29 -7.70 -11.59
N LEU A 347 -0.72 -6.80 -10.70
CA LEU A 347 -0.02 -5.57 -10.35
C LEU A 347 1.39 -5.83 -9.76
N ASP A 348 1.55 -6.86 -8.93
CA ASP A 348 2.86 -7.26 -8.40
C ASP A 348 3.86 -7.67 -9.49
N TYR A 349 3.39 -8.27 -10.59
CA TYR A 349 4.24 -8.89 -11.62
C TYR A 349 4.34 -8.07 -12.91
N ILE A 350 3.32 -7.29 -13.23
CA ILE A 350 3.23 -6.49 -14.45
C ILE A 350 3.57 -5.05 -14.08
N ARG A 351 4.87 -4.72 -14.04
CA ARG A 351 5.42 -3.36 -13.84
C ARG A 351 4.91 -2.30 -14.85
N ASN A 352 4.14 -2.72 -15.83
CA ASN A 352 3.53 -1.89 -16.88
C ASN A 352 2.21 -2.55 -17.28
N ILE A 353 1.16 -2.41 -16.47
CA ILE A 353 -0.19 -2.64 -17.03
C ILE A 353 -0.34 -1.57 -18.10
N ASP A 354 -0.15 -1.99 -19.34
CA ASP A 354 -0.29 -1.16 -20.52
C ASP A 354 -1.59 -0.35 -20.38
N LEU A 355 -1.55 0.97 -20.61
CA LEU A 355 -2.68 1.90 -20.47
C LEU A 355 -3.95 1.45 -21.22
N LYS A 356 -3.81 0.50 -22.14
CA LYS A 356 -4.90 -0.16 -22.85
C LYS A 356 -5.83 -0.94 -21.91
N TYR A 357 -5.29 -1.61 -20.89
CA TYR A 357 -6.06 -2.45 -19.95
C TYR A 357 -6.70 -1.64 -18.81
N SER A 358 -6.16 -0.45 -18.49
CA SER A 358 -6.74 0.41 -17.44
C SER A 358 -8.17 0.87 -17.81
N SER A 359 -8.41 1.14 -19.10
CA SER A 359 -9.74 1.49 -19.63
C SER A 359 -10.75 0.33 -19.58
N LEU A 360 -10.27 -0.91 -19.53
CA LEU A 360 -11.09 -2.12 -19.50
C LEU A 360 -11.45 -2.55 -18.07
N LEU A 361 -10.64 -2.18 -17.08
CA LEU A 361 -10.91 -2.38 -15.64
C LEU A 361 -11.80 -1.28 -15.04
N MET A 362 -11.75 -0.07 -15.61
CA MET A 362 -12.57 1.07 -15.18
C MET A 362 -14.00 1.04 -15.77
N LYS A 363 -14.22 0.22 -16.81
CA LYS A 363 -15.53 -0.06 -17.39
C LYS A 363 -16.10 -1.34 -16.79
#